data_AF-A0A0N0LUR1-F1
#
_entry.id   AF-A0A0N0LUR1-F1
#
_cell.length_a   1.000
_cell.length_b   1.000
_cell.length_c   1.000
_cell.angle_alpha   90.00
_cell.angle_beta   90.00
_cell.angle_gamma   90.00
#
_symmetry.space_group_name_H-M   'P 1'
#
loop_
_entity.id
_entity.type
_entity.pdbx_description
1 polymer ?
#
loop_
_entity_poly.entity_id
_entity_poly.type
_entity_poly.pdbx_seq_one_letter_code
_entity_poly.pdbx_strand_id
1 'polypeptide(L)'
;MKKFLLILGFLILIPVAALLIIAVPQLLNKDPDATYELRGRYRTSDDGSTYLVIEDQGTDKCFVNSKPWPHNSSQKGKISHGDVHIECGMYMSITVPKGTIYYFNYWGP
;
A
#
# COMPACT_ATOMS: atom_id res chain seq x y z
N MET A 1 -11.09 -47.64 12.67
CA MET A 1 -11.50 -46.28 13.13
C MET A 1 -10.31 -45.35 13.38
N LYS A 2 -9.30 -45.72 14.17
CA LYS A 2 -8.14 -44.85 14.49
C LYS A 2 -7.32 -44.37 13.26
N LYS A 3 -7.07 -45.24 12.28
CA LYS A 3 -6.38 -44.89 11.01
C LYS A 3 -7.21 -43.95 10.11
N PHE A 4 -8.53 -44.11 10.11
CA PHE A 4 -9.45 -43.24 9.35
C PHE A 4 -9.49 -41.83 9.94
N LEU A 5 -9.55 -41.71 11.28
CA LEU A 5 -9.44 -40.44 11.99
C LEU A 5 -8.11 -39.72 11.74
N LEU A 6 -6.99 -40.46 11.67
CA LEU A 6 -5.68 -39.91 11.32
C LEU A 6 -5.66 -39.36 9.88
N ILE A 7 -6.16 -40.13 8.91
CA ILE A 7 -6.20 -39.72 7.50
C ILE A 7 -7.09 -38.49 7.32
N LEU A 8 -8.27 -38.47 7.97
CA LEU A 8 -9.18 -37.33 7.96
C LEU A 8 -8.55 -36.10 8.61
N GLY A 9 -7.80 -36.29 9.70
CA GLY A 9 -7.02 -35.24 10.35
C GLY A 9 -5.99 -34.61 9.41
N PHE A 10 -5.19 -35.43 8.69
CA PHE A 10 -4.23 -34.92 7.71
C PHE A 10 -4.89 -34.22 6.52
N LEU A 11 -6.03 -34.74 6.04
CA LEU A 11 -6.82 -34.13 4.97
C LEU A 11 -7.32 -32.72 5.32
N ILE A 12 -7.54 -32.43 6.60
CA ILE A 12 -7.95 -31.10 7.08
C ILE A 12 -6.73 -30.24 7.44
N LEU A 13 -5.69 -30.82 8.05
CA LEU A 13 -4.52 -30.08 8.52
C LEU A 13 -3.71 -29.47 7.38
N ILE A 14 -3.54 -30.21 6.29
CA ILE A 14 -2.75 -29.77 5.12
C ILE A 14 -3.34 -28.52 4.44
N PRO A 15 -4.65 -28.46 4.09
CA PRO A 15 -5.21 -27.26 3.48
C PRO A 15 -5.23 -26.08 4.46
N VAL A 16 -5.44 -26.31 5.76
CA VAL A 16 -5.35 -25.25 6.78
C VAL A 16 -3.93 -24.68 6.86
N ALA A 17 -2.90 -25.54 6.90
CA ALA A 17 -1.52 -25.11 6.90
C ALA A 17 -1.16 -24.33 5.63
N ALA A 18 -1.61 -24.79 4.45
CA ALA A 18 -1.43 -24.07 3.19
C ALA A 18 -2.11 -22.68 3.20
N LEU A 19 -3.32 -22.58 3.77
CA LEU A 19 -4.04 -21.32 3.93
C LEU A 19 -3.30 -20.35 4.85
N LEU A 20 -2.77 -20.85 5.97
CA LEU A 20 -1.98 -20.04 6.91
C LEU A 20 -0.69 -19.53 6.29
N ILE A 21 0.02 -20.34 5.49
CA ILE A 21 1.23 -19.93 4.79
C ILE A 21 0.96 -18.75 3.84
N ILE A 22 -0.22 -18.68 3.22
CA ILE A 22 -0.60 -17.58 2.31
C ILE A 22 -1.09 -16.37 3.09
N ALA A 23 -1.96 -16.55 4.09
CA ALA A 23 -2.63 -15.46 4.78
C ALA A 23 -1.73 -14.73 5.79
N VAL A 24 -0.83 -15.43 6.48
CA VAL A 24 0.00 -14.85 7.55
C VAL A 24 0.93 -13.75 7.03
N PRO A 25 1.68 -13.91 5.92
CA PRO A 25 2.53 -12.84 5.39
C PRO A 25 1.75 -11.58 5.01
N GLN A 26 0.54 -11.73 4.47
CA GLN A 26 -0.32 -10.60 4.11
C GLN A 26 -0.79 -9.83 5.35
N LEU A 27 -1.10 -10.56 6.43
CA LEU A 27 -1.50 -9.97 7.70
C LEU A 27 -0.31 -9.28 8.40
N LEU A 28 0.87 -9.89 8.38
CA LEU A 28 2.09 -9.36 9.01
C LEU A 28 2.66 -8.14 8.29
N ASN A 29 2.44 -8.00 6.98
CA ASN A 29 2.89 -6.85 6.20
C ASN A 29 1.95 -5.64 6.26
N LYS A 30 0.82 -5.74 6.98
CA LYS A 30 -0.11 -4.62 7.11
C LYS A 30 0.38 -3.67 8.20
N ASP A 31 0.51 -2.40 7.86
CA ASP A 31 0.77 -1.32 8.80
C ASP A 31 -0.52 -1.08 9.62
N PRO A 32 -0.53 -1.40 10.93
CA PRO A 32 -1.72 -1.30 11.75
C PRO A 32 -2.18 0.15 11.97
N ASP A 33 -1.28 1.11 11.80
CA ASP A 33 -1.54 2.54 12.00
C ASP A 33 -1.94 3.24 10.68
N ALA A 34 -1.97 2.49 9.57
CA ALA A 34 -2.35 3.00 8.26
C ALA A 34 -3.83 2.78 7.97
N THR A 35 -4.45 3.82 7.41
CA THR A 35 -5.75 3.70 6.72
C THR A 35 -5.51 3.31 5.27
N TYR A 36 -6.17 2.26 4.81
CA TYR A 36 -6.01 1.72 3.46
C TYR A 36 -7.14 2.19 2.56
N GLU A 37 -6.78 2.59 1.35
CA GLU A 37 -7.69 3.02 0.29
C GLU A 37 -7.38 2.26 -1.01
N LEU A 38 -8.18 2.50 -2.05
CA LEU A 38 -8.00 1.84 -3.35
C LEU A 38 -6.64 2.14 -3.97
N ARG A 39 -6.18 3.40 -3.91
CA ARG A 39 -4.98 3.88 -4.61
C ARG A 39 -3.72 3.92 -3.74
N GLY A 40 -3.83 3.49 -2.49
CA GLY A 40 -2.76 3.65 -1.53
C GLY A 40 -3.19 3.46 -0.10
N ARG A 41 -2.38 4.02 0.79
CA ARG A 41 -2.66 4.08 2.23
C ARG A 41 -2.06 5.34 2.80
N TYR A 42 -2.53 5.77 3.96
CA TYR A 42 -1.91 6.87 4.68
C TYR A 42 -1.88 6.61 6.18
N ARG A 43 -0.91 7.23 6.85
CA ARG A 43 -0.80 7.26 8.31
C ARG A 43 -0.45 8.66 8.78
N THR A 44 -0.68 8.94 10.05
CA THR A 44 -0.30 10.22 10.67
C THR A 44 1.20 10.50 10.51
N SER A 45 1.56 11.74 10.23
CA SER A 45 2.95 12.20 10.20
C SER A 45 3.38 12.68 11.58
N ASP A 46 4.55 12.25 12.04
CA ASP A 46 5.08 12.55 13.38
C ASP A 46 5.32 14.06 13.61
N ASP A 47 5.58 14.81 12.54
CA ASP A 47 5.85 16.25 12.56
C ASP A 47 4.63 17.12 12.20
N GLY A 48 3.45 16.50 12.02
CA GLY A 48 2.22 17.18 11.57
C GLY A 48 2.26 17.75 10.15
N SER A 49 3.35 17.57 9.40
CA SER A 49 3.43 17.95 7.98
C SER A 49 2.73 16.91 7.09
N THR A 50 2.45 17.30 5.84
CA THR A 50 1.80 16.42 4.86
C THR A 50 2.79 15.99 3.80
N TYR A 51 2.78 14.69 3.48
CA TYR A 51 3.76 14.08 2.60
C TYR A 51 3.12 13.11 1.61
N LEU A 52 3.78 12.96 0.48
CA LEU A 52 3.49 11.94 -0.53
C LEU A 52 4.72 11.05 -0.73
N VAL A 53 4.46 9.76 -0.86
CA VAL A 53 5.39 8.71 -1.28
C VAL A 53 4.76 8.01 -2.48
N ILE A 54 5.51 7.87 -3.57
CA ILE A 54 5.10 7.10 -4.75
C ILE A 54 5.91 5.79 -4.73
N GLU A 55 5.30 4.68 -4.34
CA GLU A 55 6.02 3.42 -4.11
C GLU A 55 6.43 2.70 -5.39
N ASP A 56 5.61 2.82 -6.44
CA ASP A 56 5.87 2.21 -7.74
C ASP A 56 6.06 3.30 -8.81
N GLN A 57 7.19 3.99 -8.73
CA GLN A 57 7.59 4.90 -9.79
C GLN A 57 8.18 4.06 -10.93
N GLY A 58 7.52 4.04 -12.09
CA GLY A 58 8.10 3.47 -13.30
C GLY A 58 9.37 4.23 -13.73
N THR A 59 9.86 3.97 -14.94
CA THR A 59 11.05 4.66 -15.47
C THR A 59 10.79 6.11 -15.86
N ASP A 60 9.52 6.51 -15.96
CA ASP A 60 9.12 7.83 -16.39
C ASP A 60 9.28 8.88 -15.30
N LYS A 61 9.56 10.12 -15.73
CA LYS A 61 9.51 11.27 -14.82
C LYS A 61 8.08 11.49 -14.37
N CYS A 62 7.92 11.58 -13.06
CA CYS A 62 6.63 11.89 -12.46
C CYS A 62 6.42 13.38 -12.32
N PHE A 63 5.16 13.80 -12.41
CA PHE A 63 4.70 15.13 -12.07
C PHE A 63 3.66 15.01 -10.96
N VAL A 64 3.75 15.90 -9.98
CA VAL A 64 2.76 16.05 -8.91
C VAL A 64 2.21 17.47 -9.00
N ASN A 65 0.90 17.59 -9.19
CA ASN A 65 0.21 18.85 -9.45
C ASN A 65 0.88 19.65 -10.58
N SER A 66 1.15 18.95 -11.70
CA SER A 66 1.82 19.49 -12.89
C SER A 66 3.25 20.01 -12.68
N LYS A 67 3.87 19.74 -11.52
CA LYS A 67 5.27 20.08 -11.24
C LYS A 67 6.13 18.82 -11.24
N PRO A 68 7.37 18.88 -11.78
CA PRO A 68 8.28 17.72 -11.72
C PRO A 68 8.44 17.23 -10.28
N TRP A 69 8.23 15.94 -10.07
CA TRP A 69 8.43 15.29 -8.78
C TRP A 69 9.94 15.06 -8.58
N PRO A 70 10.58 15.72 -7.59
CA PRO A 70 12.04 15.68 -7.45
C PRO A 70 12.53 14.46 -6.66
N HIS A 71 11.62 13.62 -6.18
CA HIS A 71 11.93 12.47 -5.34
C HIS A 71 11.82 11.17 -6.14
N ASN A 72 12.68 10.20 -5.83
CA ASN A 72 12.64 8.89 -6.45
C ASN A 72 11.51 8.02 -5.89
N SER A 73 11.34 6.82 -6.44
CA SER A 73 10.44 5.80 -5.88
C SER A 73 10.66 5.64 -4.39
N SER A 74 9.55 5.54 -3.66
CA SER A 74 9.49 5.33 -2.21
C SER A 74 10.14 6.43 -1.37
N GLN A 75 10.56 7.54 -1.98
CA GLN A 75 11.05 8.70 -1.24
C GLN A 75 9.89 9.63 -0.88
N LYS A 76 9.93 10.10 0.37
CA LYS A 76 8.94 11.01 0.95
C LYS A 76 9.20 12.44 0.48
N GLY A 77 8.21 13.07 -0.16
CA GLY A 77 8.23 14.48 -0.53
C GLY A 77 7.11 15.27 0.14
N LYS A 78 7.40 16.50 0.55
CA LYS A 78 6.43 17.37 1.23
C LYS A 78 5.46 17.98 0.22
N ILE A 79 4.17 17.94 0.51
CA ILE A 79 3.11 18.45 -0.36
C ILE A 79 2.04 19.20 0.46
N SER A 80 1.14 19.90 -0.24
CA SER A 80 -0.11 20.39 0.36
C SER A 80 -1.11 19.25 0.52
N HIS A 81 -1.97 19.36 1.54
CA HIS A 81 -3.13 18.47 1.70
C HIS A 81 -4.23 18.83 0.69
N GLY A 82 -5.20 17.92 0.53
CA GLY A 82 -6.31 18.06 -0.42
C GLY A 82 -6.11 17.21 -1.67
N ASP A 83 -6.71 17.63 -2.77
CA ASP A 83 -6.62 16.90 -4.03
C ASP A 83 -5.22 17.02 -4.64
N VAL A 84 -4.65 15.87 -4.97
CA VAL A 84 -3.32 15.74 -5.55
C VAL A 84 -3.41 14.93 -6.83
N HIS A 85 -2.85 15.48 -7.88
CA HIS A 85 -2.77 14.85 -9.19
C HIS A 85 -1.35 14.33 -9.41
N ILE A 86 -1.24 13.06 -9.76
CA ILE A 86 0.03 12.36 -9.98
C ILE A 86 0.04 11.88 -11.42
N GLU A 87 1.10 12.18 -12.16
CA GLU A 87 1.25 11.79 -13.56
C GLU A 87 2.61 11.15 -13.79
N CYS A 88 2.62 9.85 -14.07
CA CYS A 88 3.81 9.07 -14.38
C CYS A 88 3.50 8.15 -15.57
N GLY A 89 3.34 8.74 -16.76
CA GLY A 89 2.81 8.06 -17.94
C GLY A 89 1.28 7.83 -17.90
N MET A 90 0.71 7.70 -16.70
CA MET A 90 -0.74 7.69 -16.46
C MET A 90 -1.11 8.77 -15.44
N TYR A 91 -2.25 9.41 -15.65
CA TYR A 91 -2.80 10.42 -14.75
C TYR A 91 -3.66 9.78 -13.65
N MET A 92 -3.42 10.21 -12.41
CA MET A 92 -4.10 9.73 -11.21
C MET A 92 -4.51 10.91 -10.33
N SER A 93 -5.65 10.77 -9.64
CA SER A 93 -6.09 11.73 -8.63
C SER A 93 -6.35 11.01 -7.31
N ILE A 94 -5.84 11.60 -6.24
CA ILE A 94 -6.04 11.15 -4.85
C ILE A 94 -6.38 12.36 -3.98
N THR A 95 -7.00 12.12 -2.82
CA THR A 95 -7.19 13.15 -1.79
C THR A 95 -6.29 12.82 -0.61
N VAL A 96 -5.37 13.73 -0.29
CA VAL A 96 -4.39 13.55 0.79
C VAL A 96 -4.84 14.28 2.05
N PRO A 97 -5.12 13.57 3.16
CA PRO A 97 -5.50 14.21 4.42
C PRO A 97 -4.40 15.11 4.98
N LYS A 98 -4.78 16.13 5.76
CA LYS A 98 -3.83 16.99 6.43
C LYS A 98 -3.04 16.21 7.50
N GLY A 99 -1.73 16.44 7.55
CA GLY A 99 -0.86 15.92 8.60
C GLY A 99 -0.55 14.43 8.47
N THR A 100 -0.61 13.88 7.26
CA THR A 100 -0.37 12.47 7.00
C THR A 100 0.79 12.26 6.02
N ILE A 101 1.29 11.03 5.99
CA ILE A 101 2.13 10.51 4.91
C ILE A 101 1.23 9.60 4.06
N TYR A 102 0.97 9.99 2.82
CA TYR A 102 0.23 9.18 1.86
C TYR A 102 1.21 8.38 1.00
N TYR A 103 1.00 7.06 0.93
CA TYR A 103 1.78 6.12 0.14
C TYR A 103 0.91 5.66 -1.03
N PHE A 104 1.15 6.24 -2.19
CA PHE A 104 0.51 5.88 -3.44
C PHE A 104 1.17 4.62 -4.02
N ASN A 105 0.37 3.60 -4.34
CA ASN A 105 0.89 2.30 -4.78
C ASN A 105 0.03 1.55 -5.80
N TYR A 106 -1.01 2.17 -6.37
CA TYR A 106 -1.89 1.49 -7.32
C TYR A 106 -2.29 2.40 -8.50
N TRP A 107 -1.76 2.04 -9.67
CA TRP A 107 -1.98 2.70 -10.97
C TRP A 107 -3.12 2.09 -11.80
N GLY A 108 -3.85 1.11 -11.28
CA GLY A 108 -4.92 0.45 -12.03
C GLY A 108 -6.12 1.38 -12.31
N PRO A 109 -7.10 0.92 -13.12
CA PRO A 109 -8.30 1.69 -13.44
C PRO A 109 -9.02 2.22 -12.19
#